data_AF-A0A2S8F837-F1
#
_entry.id   AF-A0A2S8F837-F1
#
_cell.length_a   1.000
_cell.length_b   1.000
_cell.length_c   1.000
_cell.angle_alpha   90.00
_cell.angle_beta   90.00
_cell.angle_gamma   90.00
#
_symmetry.space_group_name_H-M   'P 1'
#
loop_
_entity.id
_entity.type
_entity.pdbx_description
1 polymer ?
#
loop_
_entity_poly.entity_id
_entity_poly.type
_entity_poly.pdbx_seq_one_letter_code
_entity_poly.pdbx_strand_id
1 'polypeptide(L)'
;MLLRYLVSNFLQQQGQTVVRDLVSQQASGQDDASVDPEDIPKPEVVVLFALGIESAGFKEKLRSAASVKMEGRTVTVGKLGDRVVGVIETGVGRKSAAAAARDVLEIITPQWVVSAGFAGGLVADLKRGHVVMPNRVVDKEGSEVRIPLNLTEAQIEATPGLAVGTLLTVDRIVGDVAEKQSLGEQHAAVAVDMETLAIAQACHEKQVKLISVRIISDAVDQPLPKDLEKMMSQKTTSGMIGAAAATIFNRPGSIKDMWNLNSMANKASDKLAGFLSGVIPQLESATLDD
;
A
#
# COMPACT_ATOMS: atom_id res chain seq x y z
N MET A 1 -8.31 -23.94 -14.77
CA MET A 1 -7.27 -24.86 -14.21
C MET A 1 -6.02 -24.94 -15.07
N LEU A 2 -6.08 -24.92 -16.41
CA LEU A 2 -4.87 -24.90 -17.27
C LEU A 2 -4.04 -23.60 -17.20
N LEU A 3 -4.66 -22.43 -16.95
CA LEU A 3 -3.96 -21.14 -16.92
C LEU A 3 -3.12 -20.91 -15.65
N ARG A 4 -3.47 -21.58 -14.53
CA ARG A 4 -2.71 -21.53 -13.27
C ARG A 4 -1.35 -22.23 -13.38
N TYR A 5 -1.20 -23.19 -14.28
CA TYR A 5 0.03 -23.99 -14.43
C TYR A 5 1.07 -23.29 -15.31
N LEU A 6 0.64 -22.39 -16.20
CA LEU A 6 1.52 -21.67 -17.13
C LEU A 6 2.13 -20.39 -16.55
N VAL A 7 1.73 -19.92 -15.37
CA VAL A 7 2.33 -18.73 -14.73
C VAL A 7 3.26 -19.13 -13.57
N SER A 8 2.98 -20.23 -12.86
CA SER A 8 3.77 -20.64 -11.69
C SER A 8 5.06 -21.38 -12.04
N ASN A 9 5.06 -22.25 -13.05
CA ASN A 9 6.29 -22.86 -13.58
C ASN A 9 7.14 -21.87 -14.39
N PHE A 10 6.50 -20.81 -14.85
CA PHE A 10 7.04 -19.85 -15.78
C PHE A 10 7.96 -18.84 -15.05
N LEU A 11 7.52 -18.28 -13.93
CA LEU A 11 8.32 -17.36 -13.10
C LEU A 11 9.51 -18.02 -12.34
N GLN A 12 9.69 -19.33 -12.47
CA GLN A 12 10.74 -20.09 -11.78
C GLN A 12 12.04 -20.27 -12.58
N GLN A 13 12.07 -19.96 -13.89
CA GLN A 13 13.26 -20.21 -14.71
C GLN A 13 13.80 -18.93 -15.40
N GLN A 14 15.01 -18.54 -14.98
CA GLN A 14 16.00 -17.69 -15.68
C GLN A 14 15.92 -16.15 -15.54
N GLY A 15 16.13 -15.65 -14.31
CA GLY A 15 16.24 -14.22 -13.99
C GLY A 15 17.57 -13.50 -14.36
N GLN A 16 18.37 -13.98 -15.33
CA GLN A 16 19.66 -13.36 -15.67
C GLN A 16 19.72 -12.67 -17.06
N THR A 17 18.94 -13.10 -18.04
CA THR A 17 19.02 -12.57 -19.42
C THR A 17 18.31 -11.21 -19.58
N VAL A 18 17.21 -11.04 -18.86
CA VAL A 18 16.26 -9.91 -18.96
C VAL A 18 16.88 -8.57 -18.55
N VAL A 19 17.80 -8.57 -17.58
CA VAL A 19 18.43 -7.33 -17.10
C VAL A 19 19.24 -6.66 -18.21
N ARG A 20 19.75 -7.41 -19.19
CA ARG A 20 20.47 -6.84 -20.34
C ARG A 20 19.53 -6.25 -21.39
N ASP A 21 18.40 -6.90 -21.65
CA ASP A 21 17.46 -6.47 -22.70
C ASP A 21 16.57 -5.29 -22.26
N LEU A 22 16.23 -5.19 -20.97
CA LEU A 22 15.54 -4.00 -20.45
C LEU A 22 16.44 -2.75 -20.42
N VAL A 23 17.75 -2.92 -20.22
CA VAL A 23 18.74 -1.82 -20.23
C VAL A 23 18.97 -1.28 -21.64
N SER A 24 18.87 -2.12 -22.68
CA SER A 24 19.00 -1.69 -24.07
C SER A 24 17.73 -1.01 -24.59
N GLN A 25 16.54 -1.39 -24.12
CA GLN A 25 15.25 -0.80 -24.55
C GLN A 25 14.94 0.56 -23.91
N GLN A 26 15.45 0.86 -22.71
CA GLN A 26 15.30 2.22 -22.13
C GLN A 26 16.09 3.30 -22.88
N ALA A 27 17.05 2.93 -23.74
CA ALA A 27 17.75 3.88 -24.60
C ALA A 27 16.90 4.35 -25.80
N SER A 28 15.76 3.70 -26.09
CA SER A 28 14.95 3.97 -27.29
C SER A 28 13.59 4.66 -27.08
N GLY A 29 13.25 5.09 -25.86
CA GLY A 29 12.12 6.02 -25.63
C GLY A 29 10.73 5.51 -26.06
N GLN A 30 10.46 4.21 -25.93
CA GLN A 30 9.11 3.65 -26.12
C GLN A 30 8.49 3.29 -24.77
N ASP A 31 7.64 4.17 -24.26
CA ASP A 31 6.67 3.83 -23.21
C ASP A 31 5.59 2.94 -23.84
N ASP A 32 5.33 1.78 -23.22
CA ASP A 32 4.31 0.77 -23.58
C ASP A 32 4.74 -0.38 -24.52
N ALA A 33 6.01 -0.81 -24.47
CA ALA A 33 6.39 -2.12 -24.97
C ALA A 33 5.86 -3.21 -24.02
N SER A 34 4.95 -4.06 -24.51
CA SER A 34 4.49 -5.25 -23.80
C SER A 34 5.64 -6.24 -23.65
N VAL A 35 6.32 -6.22 -22.49
CA VAL A 35 7.29 -7.24 -22.11
C VAL A 35 6.51 -8.54 -21.94
N ASP A 36 6.99 -9.62 -22.56
CA ASP A 36 6.36 -10.93 -22.37
C ASP A 36 6.32 -11.23 -20.86
N PRO A 37 5.20 -11.74 -20.32
CA PRO A 37 5.13 -12.18 -18.91
C PRO A 37 6.28 -13.12 -18.56
N GLU A 38 6.85 -13.72 -19.60
CA GLU A 38 7.89 -14.70 -19.52
C GLU A 38 9.24 -14.16 -19.01
N ASP A 39 9.49 -12.90 -19.29
CA ASP A 39 10.76 -12.26 -19.02
C ASP A 39 10.75 -11.46 -17.71
N ILE A 40 9.70 -11.52 -16.90
CA ILE A 40 9.58 -10.62 -15.74
C ILE A 40 10.03 -11.34 -14.47
N PRO A 41 11.07 -10.82 -13.78
CA PRO A 41 11.61 -11.50 -12.61
C PRO A 41 10.55 -11.56 -11.51
N LYS A 42 10.46 -12.72 -10.85
CA LYS A 42 9.55 -12.94 -9.73
C LYS A 42 9.88 -11.96 -8.58
N PRO A 43 8.93 -11.13 -8.11
CA PRO A 43 9.15 -10.26 -6.97
C PRO A 43 9.44 -11.02 -5.67
N GLU A 44 10.50 -10.61 -4.98
CA GLU A 44 10.79 -11.06 -3.61
C GLU A 44 9.90 -10.35 -2.59
N VAL A 45 9.62 -9.06 -2.87
CA VAL A 45 8.80 -8.17 -2.05
C VAL A 45 7.62 -7.71 -2.90
N VAL A 46 6.41 -7.80 -2.38
CA VAL A 46 5.23 -7.21 -3.00
C VAL A 46 4.65 -6.13 -2.11
N VAL A 47 4.57 -4.91 -2.64
CA VAL A 47 3.95 -3.76 -1.98
C VAL A 47 2.51 -3.62 -2.43
N LEU A 48 1.59 -3.63 -1.48
CA LEU A 48 0.17 -3.46 -1.68
C LEU A 48 -0.25 -2.05 -1.29
N PHE A 49 -0.84 -1.32 -2.23
CA PHE A 49 -1.45 -0.01 -2.02
C PHE A 49 -2.95 -0.09 -2.33
N ALA A 50 -3.79 0.71 -1.67
CA ALA A 50 -5.22 0.71 -2.00
C ALA A 50 -5.49 1.47 -3.31
N LEU A 51 -4.78 2.57 -3.52
CA LEU A 51 -5.01 3.53 -4.61
C LEU A 51 -3.74 3.84 -5.41
N GLY A 52 -3.92 4.19 -6.69
CA GLY A 52 -2.82 4.62 -7.56
C GLY A 52 -2.09 5.87 -7.06
N ILE A 53 -2.79 6.80 -6.39
CA ILE A 53 -2.14 7.98 -5.79
C ILE A 53 -1.16 7.61 -4.67
N GLU A 54 -1.40 6.52 -3.95
CA GLU A 54 -0.50 6.03 -2.89
C GLU A 54 0.71 5.31 -3.49
N SER A 55 0.52 4.64 -4.63
CA SER A 55 1.55 3.84 -5.29
C SER A 55 2.44 4.66 -6.23
N ALA A 56 1.95 5.77 -6.78
CA ALA A 56 2.56 6.55 -7.85
C ALA A 56 4.01 6.95 -7.52
N GLY A 57 4.23 7.66 -6.41
CA GLY A 57 5.57 8.11 -6.03
C GLY A 57 6.54 6.96 -5.77
N PHE A 58 6.04 5.78 -5.36
CA PHE A 58 6.88 4.60 -5.13
C PHE A 58 7.22 3.87 -6.43
N LYS A 59 6.28 3.76 -7.39
CA LYS A 59 6.53 3.20 -8.72
C LYS A 59 7.64 3.95 -9.44
N GLU A 60 7.70 5.28 -9.30
CA GLU A 60 8.77 6.12 -9.86
C GLU A 60 10.17 5.83 -9.26
N LYS A 61 10.26 5.20 -8.08
CA LYS A 61 11.54 4.80 -7.47
C LYS A 61 12.07 3.49 -8.03
N LEU A 62 11.24 2.71 -8.74
CA LEU A 62 11.63 1.44 -9.31
C LEU A 62 12.41 1.64 -10.62
N ARG A 63 13.56 0.98 -10.72
CA ARG A 63 14.34 0.91 -11.96
C ARG A 63 13.86 -0.25 -12.82
N SER A 64 13.96 -0.10 -14.14
CA SER A 64 13.59 -1.14 -15.11
C SER A 64 12.17 -1.70 -14.85
N ALA A 65 11.23 -0.80 -14.56
CA ALA A 65 9.87 -1.19 -14.21
C ALA A 65 9.08 -1.61 -15.45
N ALA A 66 8.37 -2.72 -15.37
CA ALA A 66 7.43 -3.22 -16.38
C ALA A 66 6.11 -3.59 -15.70
N SER A 67 4.99 -3.54 -16.43
CA SER A 67 3.68 -3.93 -15.90
C SER A 67 3.13 -5.18 -16.56
N VAL A 68 2.62 -6.11 -15.76
CA VAL A 68 2.06 -7.40 -16.19
C VAL A 68 0.62 -7.49 -15.78
N LYS A 69 -0.23 -7.97 -16.68
CA LYS A 69 -1.60 -8.34 -16.31
C LYS A 69 -1.59 -9.74 -15.69
N MET A 70 -2.06 -9.81 -14.45
CA MET A 70 -2.50 -11.03 -13.80
C MET A 70 -4.03 -11.14 -13.90
N GLU A 71 -4.57 -12.33 -13.65
CA GLU A 71 -6.02 -12.53 -13.60
C GLU A 71 -6.64 -11.51 -12.61
N GLY A 72 -7.43 -10.57 -13.14
CA GLY A 72 -8.13 -9.55 -12.35
C GLY A 72 -7.31 -8.33 -11.88
N ARG A 73 -6.02 -8.19 -12.22
CA ARG A 73 -5.19 -7.06 -11.75
C ARG A 73 -3.92 -6.83 -12.57
N THR A 74 -3.29 -5.68 -12.36
CA THR A 74 -1.96 -5.37 -12.92
C THR A 74 -0.91 -5.37 -11.81
N VAL A 75 0.26 -5.94 -12.09
CA VAL A 75 1.44 -5.87 -11.22
C VAL A 75 2.51 -5.08 -11.93
N THR A 76 3.00 -4.02 -11.29
CA THR A 76 4.20 -3.32 -11.77
C THR A 76 5.41 -3.92 -11.07
N VAL A 77 6.33 -4.51 -11.83
CA VAL A 77 7.55 -5.14 -11.31
C VAL A 77 8.75 -4.30 -11.70
N GLY A 78 9.64 -4.02 -10.77
CA GLY A 78 10.91 -3.34 -11.04
C GLY A 78 11.95 -3.61 -9.95
N LYS A 79 13.09 -2.92 -10.03
CA LYS A 79 14.17 -3.05 -9.06
C LYS A 79 14.24 -1.87 -8.10
N LEU A 80 14.38 -2.16 -6.82
CA LEU A 80 14.72 -1.18 -5.78
C LEU A 80 16.02 -1.62 -5.10
N GLY A 81 17.12 -0.96 -5.44
CA GLY A 81 18.45 -1.51 -5.19
C GLY A 81 18.63 -2.83 -5.93
N ASP A 82 19.03 -3.88 -5.22
CA ASP A 82 19.19 -5.23 -5.79
C ASP A 82 17.92 -6.08 -5.68
N ARG A 83 16.88 -5.60 -5.00
CA ARG A 83 15.64 -6.34 -4.79
C ARG A 83 14.67 -6.20 -5.96
N VAL A 84 14.06 -7.31 -6.35
CA VAL A 84 12.92 -7.32 -7.28
C VAL A 84 11.64 -7.06 -6.48
N VAL A 85 10.96 -5.97 -6.82
CA VAL A 85 9.77 -5.48 -6.10
C VAL A 85 8.57 -5.45 -7.05
N GLY A 86 7.46 -6.03 -6.61
CA GLY A 86 6.16 -5.95 -7.26
C GLY A 86 5.28 -4.94 -6.55
N VAL A 87 4.49 -4.17 -7.31
CA VAL A 87 3.55 -3.18 -6.80
C VAL A 87 2.17 -3.50 -7.33
N ILE A 88 1.20 -3.62 -6.42
CA ILE A 88 -0.20 -3.93 -6.75
C ILE A 88 -1.11 -2.93 -6.07
N GLU A 89 -2.06 -2.43 -6.85
CA GLU A 89 -3.17 -1.63 -6.36
C GLU A 89 -4.34 -2.56 -6.04
N THR A 90 -4.70 -2.64 -4.77
CA THR A 90 -5.70 -3.58 -4.27
C THR A 90 -7.13 -3.13 -4.52
N GLY A 91 -7.34 -1.82 -4.71
CA GLY A 91 -8.64 -1.19 -4.53
C GLY A 91 -8.96 -0.96 -3.05
N VAL A 92 -9.93 -0.08 -2.79
CA VAL A 92 -10.30 0.38 -1.45
C VAL A 92 -11.14 -0.66 -0.71
N GLY A 93 -10.87 -0.79 0.59
CA GLY A 93 -11.63 -1.56 1.54
C GLY A 93 -11.20 -3.03 1.69
N ARG A 94 -11.55 -3.57 2.86
CA ARG A 94 -11.20 -4.91 3.35
C ARG A 94 -11.39 -6.03 2.33
N LYS A 95 -12.51 -6.05 1.61
CA LYS A 95 -12.81 -7.11 0.62
C LYS A 95 -11.82 -7.10 -0.55
N SER A 96 -11.54 -5.90 -1.08
CA SER A 96 -10.61 -5.74 -2.21
C SER A 96 -9.19 -6.07 -1.78
N ALA A 97 -8.79 -5.57 -0.61
CA ALA A 97 -7.49 -5.87 0.01
C ALA A 97 -7.27 -7.37 0.28
N ALA A 98 -8.27 -8.07 0.81
CA ALA A 98 -8.18 -9.52 1.06
C ALA A 98 -8.06 -10.33 -0.23
N ALA A 99 -8.87 -10.01 -1.25
CA ALA A 99 -8.73 -10.64 -2.57
C ALA A 99 -7.36 -10.32 -3.18
N ALA A 100 -6.87 -9.09 -2.99
CA ALA A 100 -5.55 -8.69 -3.44
C ALA A 100 -4.44 -9.52 -2.81
N ALA A 101 -4.41 -9.59 -1.47
CA ALA A 101 -3.43 -10.36 -0.75
C ALA A 101 -3.45 -11.85 -1.14
N ARG A 102 -4.63 -12.48 -1.25
CA ARG A 102 -4.73 -13.90 -1.60
C ARG A 102 -4.12 -14.23 -2.96
N ASP A 103 -4.45 -13.49 -4.02
CA ASP A 103 -3.88 -13.81 -5.33
C ASP A 103 -2.37 -13.55 -5.36
N VAL A 104 -1.86 -12.56 -4.61
CA VAL A 104 -0.40 -12.36 -4.46
C VAL A 104 0.25 -13.55 -3.79
N LEU A 105 -0.32 -14.02 -2.69
CA LEU A 105 0.21 -15.13 -1.92
C LEU A 105 0.11 -16.45 -2.69
N GLU A 106 -0.90 -16.63 -3.55
CA GLU A 106 -1.09 -17.85 -4.35
C GLU A 106 -0.28 -17.85 -5.65
N ILE A 107 -0.18 -16.70 -6.33
CA ILE A 107 0.40 -16.63 -7.68
C ILE A 107 1.86 -16.17 -7.62
N ILE A 108 2.14 -15.10 -6.87
CA ILE A 108 3.48 -14.52 -6.80
C ILE A 108 4.30 -15.20 -5.71
N THR A 109 3.72 -15.68 -4.61
CA THR A 109 4.43 -16.31 -3.49
C THR A 109 5.69 -15.52 -3.06
N PRO A 110 5.55 -14.23 -2.69
CA PRO A 110 6.70 -13.41 -2.27
C PRO A 110 7.21 -13.81 -0.90
N GLN A 111 8.46 -13.42 -0.58
CA GLN A 111 9.01 -13.58 0.77
C GLN A 111 8.41 -12.57 1.74
N TRP A 112 8.17 -11.36 1.24
CA TRP A 112 7.60 -10.25 2.02
C TRP A 112 6.40 -9.63 1.31
N VAL A 113 5.37 -9.34 2.09
CA VAL A 113 4.32 -8.39 1.73
C VAL A 113 4.57 -7.10 2.51
N VAL A 114 4.42 -5.96 1.84
CA VAL A 114 4.41 -4.64 2.47
C VAL A 114 3.05 -4.02 2.26
N SER A 115 2.29 -3.84 3.33
CA SER A 115 1.00 -3.16 3.29
C SER A 115 1.21 -1.66 3.49
N ALA A 116 1.15 -0.89 2.41
CA ALA A 116 1.48 0.52 2.41
C ALA A 116 0.29 1.41 2.00
N GLY A 117 0.24 2.62 2.52
CA GLY A 117 -0.76 3.61 2.10
C GLY A 117 -1.02 4.69 3.13
N PHE A 118 -2.15 5.36 2.98
CA PHE A 118 -2.57 6.44 3.86
C PHE A 118 -3.29 5.90 5.10
N ALA A 119 -3.30 6.70 6.17
CA ALA A 119 -4.07 6.45 7.37
C ALA A 119 -4.50 7.77 8.03
N GLY A 120 -5.63 7.75 8.72
CA GLY A 120 -6.07 8.83 9.60
C GLY A 120 -5.38 8.71 10.96
N GLY A 121 -4.91 9.82 11.54
CA GLY A 121 -4.38 9.86 12.90
C GLY A 121 -5.50 9.83 13.93
N LEU A 122 -5.30 9.07 15.02
CA LEU A 122 -6.25 8.95 16.13
C LEU A 122 -5.72 9.54 17.44
N VAL A 123 -4.44 9.97 17.48
CA VAL A 123 -3.80 10.56 18.66
C VAL A 123 -3.19 11.93 18.33
N ALA A 124 -3.11 12.80 19.33
CA ALA A 124 -2.69 14.20 19.16
C ALA A 124 -1.25 14.34 18.66
N ASP A 125 -0.36 13.43 19.03
CA ASP A 125 1.07 13.50 18.69
C ASP A 125 1.37 13.11 17.23
N LEU A 126 0.40 12.50 16.54
CA LEU A 126 0.53 12.15 15.12
C LEU A 126 0.05 13.29 14.23
N LYS A 127 1.00 13.85 13.47
CA LYS A 127 0.76 14.93 12.52
C LYS A 127 0.80 14.42 11.09
N ARG A 128 0.25 15.19 10.15
CA ARG A 128 0.29 14.87 8.72
C ARG A 128 1.71 14.62 8.25
N GLY A 129 1.89 13.54 7.49
CA GLY A 129 3.19 13.14 6.97
C GLY A 129 4.09 12.46 8.00
N HIS A 130 3.62 12.20 9.23
CA HIS A 130 4.24 11.20 10.11
C HIS A 130 4.00 9.80 9.54
N VAL A 131 4.91 8.88 9.83
CA VAL A 131 4.84 7.47 9.45
C VAL A 131 4.44 6.64 10.66
N VAL A 132 3.56 5.68 10.46
CA VAL A 132 3.19 4.65 11.43
C VAL A 132 3.59 3.30 10.87
N MET A 133 4.43 2.58 11.61
CA MET A 133 4.69 1.16 11.38
C MET A 133 4.00 0.37 12.49
N PRO A 134 2.79 -0.16 12.26
CA PRO A 134 2.05 -0.80 13.33
C PRO A 134 2.66 -2.15 13.68
N ASN A 135 2.77 -2.43 14.99
CA ASN A 135 3.15 -3.75 15.51
C ASN A 135 1.93 -4.63 15.83
N ARG A 136 0.73 -4.04 15.75
CA ARG A 136 -0.56 -4.67 16.02
C ARG A 136 -1.62 -4.03 15.15
N VAL A 137 -2.50 -4.84 14.57
CA VAL A 137 -3.63 -4.37 13.75
C VAL A 137 -4.90 -5.02 14.26
N VAL A 138 -5.97 -4.23 14.39
CA VAL A 138 -7.26 -4.67 14.95
C VAL A 138 -8.44 -4.17 14.13
N ASP A 139 -9.63 -4.74 14.34
CA ASP A 139 -10.90 -4.15 13.91
C ASP A 139 -11.81 -3.82 15.11
N LYS A 140 -13.03 -3.37 14.80
CA LYS A 140 -14.04 -3.03 15.82
C LYS A 140 -14.66 -4.27 16.45
N GLU A 141 -14.57 -5.41 15.77
CA GLU A 141 -15.14 -6.69 16.18
C GLU A 141 -14.21 -7.47 17.12
N GLY A 142 -12.97 -7.01 17.30
CA GLY A 142 -11.97 -7.60 18.20
C GLY A 142 -11.01 -8.57 17.53
N SER A 143 -11.05 -8.68 16.19
CA SER A 143 -10.01 -9.40 15.44
C SER A 143 -8.67 -8.71 15.65
N GLU A 144 -7.60 -9.49 15.75
CA GLU A 144 -6.25 -8.97 15.95
C GLU A 144 -5.23 -9.78 15.14
N VAL A 145 -4.27 -9.08 14.53
CA VAL A 145 -3.04 -9.66 14.01
C VAL A 145 -1.84 -8.86 14.53
N ARG A 146 -0.83 -9.56 15.05
CA ARG A 146 0.46 -8.96 15.42
C ARG A 146 1.40 -8.96 14.22
N ILE A 147 2.07 -7.83 14.02
CA ILE A 147 3.07 -7.64 12.97
C ILE A 147 4.41 -7.44 13.68
N PRO A 148 5.27 -8.46 13.76
CA PRO A 148 6.56 -8.31 14.44
C PRO A 148 7.42 -7.29 13.70
N LEU A 149 7.95 -6.31 14.45
CA LEU A 149 8.88 -5.29 13.95
C LEU A 149 10.20 -5.41 14.70
N ASN A 150 11.31 -5.40 13.96
CA ASN A 150 12.65 -5.35 14.54
C ASN A 150 13.10 -3.89 14.68
N LEU A 151 12.39 -3.14 15.55
CA LEU A 151 12.68 -1.73 15.85
C LEU A 151 12.84 -1.57 17.36
N THR A 152 13.97 -0.98 17.77
CA THR A 152 14.22 -0.60 19.16
C THR A 152 13.60 0.77 19.48
N GLU A 153 13.32 1.03 20.75
CA GLU A 153 12.85 2.34 21.21
C GLU A 153 13.80 3.48 20.77
N ALA A 154 15.11 3.26 20.89
CA ALA A 154 16.12 4.22 20.47
C ALA A 154 16.07 4.52 18.95
N GLN A 155 15.78 3.52 18.10
CA GLN A 155 15.62 3.75 16.65
C GLN A 155 14.34 4.54 16.34
N ILE A 156 13.26 4.29 17.09
CA ILE A 156 12.00 5.01 16.96
C ILE A 156 12.20 6.48 17.37
N GLU A 157 12.80 6.72 18.53
CA GLU A 157 13.11 8.07 19.03
C GLU A 157 14.07 8.84 18.13
N ALA A 158 15.05 8.15 17.54
CA ALA A 158 16.01 8.74 16.60
C ALA A 158 15.40 9.03 15.21
N THR A 159 14.16 8.62 14.95
CA THR A 159 13.47 8.82 13.66
C THR A 159 12.27 9.77 13.84
N PRO A 160 12.46 11.09 13.71
CA PRO A 160 11.40 12.07 13.89
C PRO A 160 10.17 11.78 13.02
N GLY A 161 9.00 11.74 13.65
CA GLY A 161 7.74 11.49 12.96
C GLY A 161 7.48 10.02 12.64
N LEU A 162 8.29 9.07 13.13
CA LEU A 162 7.95 7.65 13.15
C LEU A 162 7.21 7.30 14.44
N ALA A 163 6.13 6.53 14.32
CA ALA A 163 5.45 5.93 15.45
C ALA A 163 5.23 4.43 15.23
N VAL A 164 5.18 3.69 16.34
CA VAL A 164 4.81 2.28 16.39
C VAL A 164 3.65 2.14 17.36
N GLY A 165 2.62 1.38 16.97
CA GLY A 165 1.46 1.17 17.82
C GLY A 165 0.35 0.39 17.13
N THR A 166 -0.83 0.35 17.76
CA THR A 166 -2.00 -0.31 17.20
C THR A 166 -2.59 0.49 16.02
N LEU A 167 -2.79 -0.16 14.88
CA LEU A 167 -3.59 0.35 13.77
C LEU A 167 -5.00 -0.26 13.83
N LEU A 168 -6.03 0.59 13.76
CA LEU A 168 -7.43 0.16 13.65
C LEU A 168 -7.83 0.10 12.17
N THR A 169 -8.42 -1.01 11.73
CA THR A 169 -9.02 -1.13 10.39
C THR A 169 -10.55 -1.05 10.50
N VAL A 170 -11.16 -0.14 9.75
CA VAL A 170 -12.62 0.06 9.68
C VAL A 170 -13.12 -0.01 8.23
N ASP A 171 -14.43 -0.07 8.01
CA ASP A 171 -14.99 -0.23 6.66
C ASP A 171 -15.39 1.09 5.98
N ARG A 172 -15.09 2.25 6.61
CA ARG A 172 -15.40 3.58 6.07
C ARG A 172 -14.36 4.62 6.49
N ILE A 173 -14.34 5.75 5.78
CA ILE A 173 -13.56 6.91 6.22
C ILE A 173 -14.08 7.41 7.57
N VAL A 174 -13.14 7.74 8.47
CA VAL A 174 -13.40 8.44 9.73
C VAL A 174 -13.00 9.91 9.55
N GLY A 175 -13.99 10.75 9.27
CA GLY A 175 -13.77 12.17 8.98
C GLY A 175 -14.02 13.11 10.16
N ASP A 176 -14.81 12.70 11.15
CA ASP A 176 -15.20 13.52 12.29
C ASP A 176 -14.14 13.48 13.41
N VAL A 177 -13.82 14.63 13.99
CA VAL A 177 -12.75 14.76 15.01
C VAL A 177 -13.12 14.00 16.29
N ALA A 178 -14.37 14.12 16.75
CA ALA A 178 -14.80 13.44 17.98
C ALA A 178 -14.83 11.92 17.77
N GLU A 179 -15.23 11.46 16.57
CA GLU A 179 -15.16 10.04 16.23
C GLU A 179 -13.70 9.52 16.23
N LYS A 180 -12.75 10.26 15.63
CA LYS A 180 -11.33 9.86 15.64
C LYS A 180 -10.79 9.71 17.06
N GLN A 181 -11.05 10.69 17.91
CA GLN A 181 -10.62 10.65 19.32
C GLN A 181 -11.22 9.44 20.05
N SER A 182 -12.53 9.25 19.92
CA SER A 182 -13.26 8.13 20.52
C SER A 182 -12.71 6.77 20.06
N LEU A 183 -12.44 6.59 18.77
CA LEU A 183 -11.86 5.34 18.24
C LEU A 183 -10.43 5.11 18.75
N GLY A 184 -9.62 6.17 18.84
CA GLY A 184 -8.28 6.10 19.40
C GLY A 184 -8.28 5.60 20.85
N GLU A 185 -9.16 6.16 21.67
CA GLU A 185 -9.33 5.78 23.08
C GLU A 185 -9.89 4.35 23.21
N GLN A 186 -10.99 4.04 22.53
CA GLN A 186 -11.69 2.75 22.65
C GLN A 186 -10.84 1.54 22.23
N HIS A 187 -9.99 1.71 21.21
CA HIS A 187 -9.20 0.62 20.64
C HIS A 187 -7.71 0.71 20.98
N ALA A 188 -7.31 1.69 21.80
CA ALA A 188 -5.90 2.03 22.06
C ALA A 188 -5.09 2.12 20.76
N ALA A 189 -5.68 2.76 19.75
CA ALA A 189 -5.17 2.82 18.38
C ALA A 189 -4.57 4.20 18.08
N VAL A 190 -3.42 4.21 17.42
CA VAL A 190 -2.73 5.46 17.04
C VAL A 190 -3.19 5.97 15.69
N ALA A 191 -3.62 5.07 14.81
CA ALA A 191 -4.06 5.40 13.46
C ALA A 191 -5.22 4.49 13.01
N VAL A 192 -5.91 4.91 11.95
CA VAL A 192 -7.01 4.17 11.32
C VAL A 192 -6.82 4.04 9.81
N ASP A 193 -7.12 2.87 9.26
CA ASP A 193 -7.17 2.61 7.83
C ASP A 193 -8.37 1.72 7.45
N MET A 194 -8.43 1.24 6.20
CA MET A 194 -9.54 0.43 5.70
C MET A 194 -9.14 -0.96 5.16
N GLU A 195 -7.85 -1.29 5.16
CA GLU A 195 -7.34 -2.46 4.43
C GLU A 195 -6.40 -3.36 5.24
N THR A 196 -5.56 -2.81 6.14
CA THR A 196 -4.39 -3.51 6.67
C THR A 196 -4.74 -4.82 7.35
N LEU A 197 -5.80 -4.87 8.17
CA LEU A 197 -6.16 -6.10 8.87
C LEU A 197 -6.44 -7.26 7.90
N ALA A 198 -7.13 -7.01 6.79
CA ALA A 198 -7.41 -8.05 5.79
C ALA A 198 -6.14 -8.59 5.14
N ILE A 199 -5.18 -7.70 4.85
CA ILE A 199 -3.87 -8.10 4.31
C ILE A 199 -3.09 -8.89 5.37
N ALA A 200 -3.13 -8.44 6.62
CA ALA A 200 -2.46 -9.09 7.74
C ALA A 200 -2.99 -10.48 8.02
N GLN A 201 -4.31 -10.67 8.00
CA GLN A 201 -4.95 -11.98 8.13
C GLN A 201 -4.53 -12.93 7.01
N ALA A 202 -4.57 -12.48 5.75
CA ALA A 202 -4.17 -13.30 4.61
C ALA A 202 -2.68 -13.72 4.69
N CYS A 203 -1.78 -12.79 5.06
CA CYS A 203 -0.36 -13.09 5.23
C CYS A 203 -0.12 -14.05 6.40
N HIS A 204 -0.83 -13.86 7.52
CA HIS A 204 -0.75 -14.73 8.69
C HIS A 204 -1.20 -16.16 8.36
N GLU A 205 -2.33 -16.32 7.67
CA GLU A 205 -2.84 -17.62 7.22
C GLU A 205 -1.86 -18.39 6.31
N LYS A 206 -1.06 -17.65 5.51
CA LYS A 206 -0.07 -18.22 4.58
C LYS A 206 1.36 -18.20 5.11
N GLN A 207 1.56 -17.77 6.36
CA GLN A 207 2.88 -17.64 6.99
C GLN A 207 3.90 -16.81 6.17
N VAL A 208 3.42 -15.80 5.44
CA VAL A 208 4.28 -14.87 4.69
C VAL A 208 4.59 -13.65 5.56
N LYS A 209 5.86 -13.21 5.53
CA LYS A 209 6.31 -12.08 6.34
C LYS A 209 5.62 -10.80 5.89
N LEU A 210 5.19 -9.99 6.85
CA LEU A 210 4.47 -8.75 6.61
C LEU A 210 5.12 -7.62 7.41
N ILE A 211 5.24 -6.45 6.77
CA ILE A 211 5.27 -5.17 7.48
C ILE A 211 4.14 -4.28 6.96
N SER A 212 3.68 -3.34 7.78
CA SER A 212 2.81 -2.27 7.31
C SER A 212 3.48 -0.92 7.51
N VAL A 213 3.30 -0.01 6.54
CA VAL A 213 3.84 1.33 6.56
C VAL A 213 2.73 2.29 6.16
N ARG A 214 2.26 3.10 7.10
CA ARG A 214 1.20 4.07 6.88
C ARG A 214 1.74 5.48 7.01
N ILE A 215 1.39 6.35 6.07
CA ILE A 215 1.64 7.79 6.20
C ILE A 215 0.35 8.44 6.69
N ILE A 216 0.44 9.29 7.72
CA ILE A 216 -0.72 10.00 8.24
C ILE A 216 -1.16 11.03 7.21
N SER A 217 -2.28 10.76 6.54
CA SER A 217 -2.86 11.68 5.56
C SER A 217 -3.51 12.85 6.25
N ASP A 218 -4.20 12.62 7.37
CA ASP A 218 -4.98 13.60 8.13
C ASP A 218 -4.85 13.35 9.62
N ALA A 219 -4.60 14.40 10.40
CA ALA A 219 -4.40 14.32 11.85
C ALA A 219 -5.74 14.18 12.60
N VAL A 220 -5.66 13.86 13.90
CA VAL A 220 -6.83 13.64 14.76
C VAL A 220 -7.74 14.87 14.87
N ASP A 221 -7.14 16.06 14.90
CA ASP A 221 -7.80 17.36 15.04
C ASP A 221 -8.33 17.92 13.72
N GLN A 222 -8.13 17.20 12.62
CA GLN A 222 -8.49 17.68 11.30
C GLN A 222 -9.73 16.97 10.75
N PRO A 223 -10.82 17.71 10.50
CA PRO A 223 -11.98 17.14 9.85
C PRO A 223 -11.70 16.87 8.37
N LEU A 224 -12.32 15.82 7.84
CA LEU A 224 -12.35 15.56 6.40
C LEU A 224 -13.66 16.10 5.78
N PRO A 225 -13.65 16.54 4.52
CA PRO A 225 -14.87 16.95 3.83
C PRO A 225 -15.87 15.79 3.78
N LYS A 226 -17.15 16.06 4.10
CA LYS A 226 -18.21 15.04 4.15
C LYS A 226 -18.39 14.29 2.81
N ASP A 227 -18.12 14.97 1.70
CA ASP A 227 -18.20 14.39 0.36
C ASP A 227 -17.12 13.33 0.09
N LEU A 228 -16.00 13.36 0.83
CA LEU A 228 -14.90 12.41 0.64
C LEU A 228 -15.33 10.98 0.99
N GLU A 229 -16.12 10.83 2.06
CA GLU A 229 -16.70 9.54 2.45
C GLU A 229 -17.63 8.98 1.37
N LYS A 230 -18.48 9.85 0.79
CA LYS A 230 -19.35 9.48 -0.32
C LYS A 230 -18.55 9.04 -1.55
N MET A 231 -17.43 9.71 -1.84
CA MET A 231 -16.57 9.35 -2.97
C MET A 231 -15.84 8.02 -2.76
N MET A 232 -15.28 7.76 -1.58
CA MET A 232 -14.53 6.53 -1.33
C MET A 232 -15.42 5.31 -1.05
N SER A 233 -16.69 5.52 -0.66
CA SER A 233 -17.66 4.43 -0.56
C SER A 233 -18.13 3.89 -1.91
N GLN A 234 -17.72 4.51 -3.03
CA GLN A 234 -18.03 4.03 -4.36
C GLN A 234 -17.20 2.79 -4.70
N LYS A 235 -17.86 1.72 -5.14
CA LYS A 235 -17.21 0.44 -5.45
C LYS A 235 -16.42 0.44 -6.76
N THR A 236 -16.62 1.44 -7.62
CA THR A 236 -16.00 1.51 -8.93
C THR A 236 -15.33 2.87 -9.12
N THR A 237 -14.25 2.89 -9.90
CA THR A 237 -13.56 4.13 -10.31
C THR A 237 -14.53 5.09 -11.01
N SER A 238 -15.42 4.57 -11.87
CA SER A 238 -16.45 5.38 -12.53
C SER A 238 -17.45 6.00 -11.54
N GLY A 239 -17.85 5.24 -10.51
CA GLY A 239 -18.71 5.72 -9.44
C GLY A 239 -18.04 6.83 -8.63
N MET A 240 -16.76 6.64 -8.28
CA MET A 240 -15.95 7.63 -7.57
C MET A 240 -15.84 8.94 -8.36
N ILE A 241 -15.53 8.87 -9.66
CA ILE A 241 -15.46 10.04 -10.55
C ILE A 241 -16.83 10.74 -10.63
N GLY A 242 -17.91 9.97 -10.79
CA GLY A 242 -19.27 10.50 -10.83
C GLY A 242 -19.66 11.21 -9.53
N ALA A 243 -19.32 10.63 -8.38
CA ALA A 243 -19.52 11.25 -7.07
C ALA A 243 -18.72 12.55 -6.93
N ALA A 244 -17.46 12.57 -7.36
CA ALA A 244 -16.62 13.77 -7.35
C ALA A 244 -17.22 14.89 -8.23
N ALA A 245 -17.64 14.56 -9.45
CA ALA A 245 -18.26 15.50 -10.38
C ALA A 245 -19.57 16.06 -9.82
N ALA A 246 -20.41 15.21 -9.22
CA ALA A 246 -21.65 15.64 -8.59
C ALA A 246 -21.40 16.57 -7.39
N THR A 247 -20.38 16.29 -6.58
CA THR A 247 -19.97 17.17 -5.46
C THR A 247 -19.50 18.54 -5.95
N ILE A 248 -18.72 18.59 -7.03
CA ILE A 248 -18.26 19.85 -7.64
C ILE A 248 -19.45 20.64 -8.20
N PHE A 249 -20.38 19.96 -8.89
CA PHE A 249 -21.58 20.60 -9.45
C PHE A 249 -22.48 21.19 -8.35
N ASN A 250 -22.72 20.45 -7.27
CA ASN A 250 -23.60 20.87 -6.18
C ASN A 250 -22.94 21.89 -5.23
N ARG A 251 -21.60 21.92 -5.16
CA ARG A 251 -20.85 22.84 -4.31
C ARG A 251 -19.56 23.27 -5.03
N PRO A 252 -19.59 24.34 -5.84
CA PRO A 252 -18.43 24.79 -6.61
C PRO A 252 -17.18 25.07 -5.77
N GLY A 253 -17.35 25.49 -4.50
CA GLY A 253 -16.26 25.65 -3.54
C GLY A 253 -15.47 24.36 -3.24
N SER A 254 -16.04 23.18 -3.49
CA SER A 254 -15.39 21.87 -3.33
C SER A 254 -14.20 21.67 -4.27
N ILE A 255 -14.09 22.44 -5.36
CA ILE A 255 -12.95 22.35 -6.28
C ILE A 255 -11.65 22.65 -5.52
N LYS A 256 -11.66 23.68 -4.67
CA LYS A 256 -10.50 24.05 -3.86
C LYS A 256 -10.18 22.98 -2.81
N ASP A 257 -11.21 22.42 -2.17
CA ASP A 257 -11.04 21.32 -1.23
C ASP A 257 -10.40 20.11 -1.93
N MET A 258 -10.88 19.75 -3.13
CA MET A 258 -10.36 18.63 -3.91
C MET A 258 -8.92 18.86 -4.37
N TRP A 259 -8.62 20.06 -4.83
CA TRP A 259 -7.27 20.42 -5.24
C TRP A 259 -6.28 20.36 -4.06
N ASN A 260 -6.69 20.88 -2.89
CA ASN A 260 -5.91 20.76 -1.67
C ASN A 260 -5.71 19.30 -1.26
N LEU A 261 -6.76 18.48 -1.25
CA LEU A 261 -6.67 17.05 -0.94
C LEU A 261 -5.70 16.34 -1.87
N ASN A 262 -5.78 16.60 -3.18
CA ASN A 262 -4.89 15.99 -4.17
C ASN A 262 -3.42 16.42 -3.96
N SER A 263 -3.18 17.72 -3.74
CA SER A 263 -1.83 18.24 -3.43
C SER A 263 -1.25 17.62 -2.16
N MET A 264 -2.07 17.48 -1.11
CA MET A 264 -1.67 16.87 0.15
C MET A 264 -1.40 15.37 0.00
N ALA A 265 -2.24 14.67 -0.75
CA ALA A 265 -2.07 13.25 -1.05
C ALA A 265 -0.79 12.98 -1.85
N ASN A 266 -0.45 13.81 -2.84
CA ASN A 266 0.81 13.68 -3.56
C ASN A 266 2.02 13.86 -2.65
N LYS A 267 2.03 14.89 -1.77
CA LYS A 267 3.11 15.07 -0.79
C LYS A 267 3.22 13.90 0.19
N ALA A 268 2.09 13.32 0.59
CA ALA A 268 2.08 12.13 1.44
C ALA A 268 2.61 10.91 0.70
N SER A 269 2.27 10.74 -0.58
CA SER A 269 2.76 9.70 -1.49
C SER A 269 4.28 9.79 -1.65
N ASP A 270 4.84 10.97 -1.90
CA ASP A 270 6.29 11.18 -2.03
C ASP A 270 7.04 10.81 -0.76
N LYS A 271 6.51 11.22 0.41
CA LYS A 271 7.10 10.87 1.71
C LYS A 271 7.03 9.37 1.97
N LEU A 272 5.88 8.74 1.69
CA LEU A 272 5.68 7.31 1.82
C LEU A 272 6.67 6.54 0.91
N ALA A 273 6.79 6.96 -0.34
CA ALA A 273 7.73 6.39 -1.30
C ALA A 273 9.19 6.51 -0.82
N GLY A 274 9.58 7.67 -0.30
CA GLY A 274 10.90 7.88 0.29
C GLY A 274 11.17 6.95 1.48
N PHE A 275 10.20 6.82 2.39
CA PHE A 275 10.33 5.93 3.54
C PHE A 275 10.40 4.45 3.13
N LEU A 276 9.52 4.00 2.22
CA LEU A 276 9.55 2.64 1.67
C LEU A 276 10.87 2.33 0.97
N SER A 277 11.45 3.31 0.26
CA SER A 277 12.75 3.17 -0.40
C SER A 277 13.89 2.95 0.60
N GLY A 278 13.75 3.46 1.82
CA GLY A 278 14.69 3.20 2.92
C GLY A 278 14.47 1.84 3.59
N VAL A 279 13.20 1.45 3.81
CA VAL A 279 12.86 0.24 4.57
C VAL A 279 13.00 -1.06 3.77
N ILE A 280 12.51 -1.10 2.53
CA ILE A 280 12.46 -2.34 1.74
C ILE A 280 13.86 -2.98 1.54
N PRO A 281 14.93 -2.22 1.25
CA PRO A 281 16.27 -2.81 1.16
C PRO A 281 16.76 -3.48 2.45
N GLN A 282 16.28 -3.04 3.62
CA GLN A 282 16.68 -3.54 4.94
C GLN A 282 15.89 -4.77 5.40
N LEU A 283 14.82 -5.14 4.68
CA LEU A 283 14.12 -6.39 4.97
C LEU A 283 15.13 -7.54 4.86
N GLU A 284 15.05 -8.52 5.75
CA GLU A 284 15.94 -9.67 5.69
C GLU A 284 15.65 -10.46 4.41
N SER A 285 16.68 -10.69 3.59
CA SER A 285 16.63 -11.72 2.55
C SER A 285 16.56 -13.07 3.25
N ALA A 286 15.61 -13.94 2.88
CA ALA A 286 15.60 -15.29 3.40
C ALA A 286 16.94 -15.99 3.05
N THR A 287 17.85 -16.12 4.01
CA THR A 287 18.83 -17.19 3.99
C THR A 287 18.05 -18.47 4.30
N LEU A 288 17.83 -19.30 3.28
CA LEU A 288 17.40 -20.67 3.46
C LEU A 288 18.55 -21.43 4.12
N ASP A 289 18.61 -21.39 5.45
CA ASP A 289 19.39 -22.33 6.25
C ASP A 289 18.40 -23.19 7.03
N ASP A 290 18.04 -24.33 6.44
CA ASP A 290 18.04 -25.70 7.02
C ASP A 290 17.46 -26.72 6.02
#